data_AF-A0A524LGU4-F1
#
_entry.id   AF-A0A524LGU4-F1
#
_cell.length_a   1.000
_cell.length_b   1.000
_cell.length_c   1.000
_cell.angle_alpha   90.00
_cell.angle_beta   90.00
_cell.angle_gamma   90.00
#
_symmetry.space_group_name_H-M   'P 1'
#
loop_
_entity.id
_entity.type
_entity.pdbx_description
1 polymer ?
#
loop_
_entity_poly.entity_id
_entity_poly.type
_entity_poly.pdbx_seq_one_letter_code
_entity_poly.pdbx_strand_id
1 'polypeptide(L)' 'MQLMTKYPRHKKLKIIGLMSGTSCDGVDLALIETEGSGPDVRYTLQQQFHQAYTDLQKETLLHLLEPGKAD' A
#
# COMPACT_ATOMS: atom_id res chain seq x y z
N MET A 1 -15.53 23.48 -29.69
CA MET A 1 -14.25 22.77 -29.94
C MET A 1 -13.17 23.49 -29.14
N GLN A 2 -12.29 22.76 -28.45
CA GLN A 2 -11.20 23.23 -27.56
C GLN A 2 -11.59 23.64 -26.13
N LEU A 3 -11.71 22.66 -25.21
CA LEU A 3 -11.32 22.89 -23.80
C LEU A 3 -10.91 21.58 -23.08
N MET A 4 -10.29 20.63 -23.79
CA MET A 4 -9.73 19.40 -23.18
C MET A 4 -8.21 19.28 -23.38
N THR A 5 -7.52 20.38 -23.70
CA THR A 5 -6.10 20.38 -24.11
C THR A 5 -5.15 20.67 -22.94
N LYS A 6 -5.39 20.15 -21.73
CA LYS A 6 -4.48 20.44 -20.59
C LYS A 6 -4.24 19.30 -19.60
N TYR A 7 -4.49 18.05 -19.98
CA TYR A 7 -3.98 16.91 -19.23
C TYR A 7 -2.90 16.20 -20.07
N PRO A 8 -1.62 16.25 -19.64
CA PRO A 8 -0.55 15.57 -20.37
C PRO A 8 -0.88 14.07 -20.51
N ARG A 9 -0.59 13.53 -21.70
CA ARG A 9 -0.80 12.12 -22.06
C ARG A 9 -0.34 11.16 -20.95
N HIS A 10 -1.27 10.29 -20.56
CA HIS A 10 -1.14 9.03 -19.81
C HIS A 10 0.29 8.56 -19.52
N LYS A 11 0.82 8.96 -18.36
CA LYS A 11 2.05 8.35 -17.82
C LYS A 11 1.65 7.16 -16.96
N LYS A 12 2.13 5.97 -17.33
CA LYS A 12 2.07 4.79 -16.46
C LYS A 12 2.82 5.10 -15.17
N LEU A 13 2.17 4.89 -14.03
CA LEU A 13 2.77 5.09 -12.71
C LEU A 13 2.95 3.74 -12.04
N LYS A 14 4.11 3.51 -11.46
CA LYS A 14 4.34 2.36 -10.57
C LYS A 14 4.11 2.80 -9.14
N ILE A 15 3.27 2.07 -8.43
CA ILE A 15 2.87 2.36 -7.04
C ILE A 15 3.17 1.12 -6.21
N ILE A 16 3.78 1.32 -5.04
CA ILE A 16 3.93 0.29 -4.02
C ILE A 16 2.93 0.58 -2.92
N GLY A 17 1.95 -0.30 -2.75
CA GLY A 17 1.06 -0.32 -1.60
C GLY A 17 1.64 -1.20 -0.50
N LEU A 18 1.58 -0.72 0.75
CA LEU A 18 1.95 -1.48 1.94
C LEU A 18 0.75 -1.53 2.88
N MET A 19 0.51 -2.68 3.50
CA MET A 19 -0.57 -2.87 4.47
C MET A 19 -0.09 -3.79 5.60
N SER A 20 -0.43 -3.45 6.83
CA SER A 20 -0.26 -4.33 8.00
C SER A 20 -1.60 -4.43 8.72
N GLY A 21 -2.14 -5.63 8.76
CA GLY A 21 -3.42 -5.91 9.40
C GLY A 21 -3.31 -5.92 10.93
N THR A 22 -4.46 -5.82 11.60
CA THR A 22 -4.52 -5.96 13.07
C THR A 22 -4.23 -7.37 13.57
N SER A 23 -4.12 -8.36 12.67
CA SER A 23 -3.63 -9.71 12.98
C SER A 23 -2.15 -9.75 13.36
N CYS A 24 -1.38 -8.68 13.09
CA CYS A 24 0.03 -8.57 13.42
C CYS A 24 0.89 -9.73 12.87
N ASP A 25 0.53 -10.27 11.71
CA ASP A 25 1.25 -11.37 11.05
C ASP A 25 2.45 -10.87 10.23
N GLY A 26 2.35 -9.67 9.66
CA GLY A 26 3.42 -9.06 8.89
C GLY A 26 3.00 -7.78 8.14
N VAL A 27 3.71 -7.52 7.05
CA VAL A 27 3.42 -6.45 6.09
C VAL A 27 3.23 -7.07 4.71
N ASP A 28 2.09 -6.79 4.10
CA ASP A 28 1.81 -7.09 2.71
C ASP A 28 2.28 -5.95 1.80
N LEU A 29 2.84 -6.32 0.66
CA LEU A 29 3.28 -5.42 -0.40
C LEU A 29 2.56 -5.76 -1.69
N ALA A 30 2.05 -4.74 -2.38
CA ALA A 30 1.57 -4.83 -3.76
C ALA A 30 2.28 -3.79 -4.63
N LEU A 31 3.02 -4.24 -5.64
CA LEU A 31 3.52 -3.39 -6.71
C LEU A 31 2.51 -3.40 -7.85
N ILE A 32 1.92 -2.25 -8.13
CA ILE A 32 0.96 -2.08 -9.23
C ILE A 32 1.52 -1.10 -10.27
N GLU A 33 1.07 -1.25 -11.51
CA GLU A 33 1.17 -0.23 -12.54
C GLU A 33 -0.23 0.33 -12.82
N THR A 34 -0.37 1.66 -12.82
CA THR A 34 -1.64 2.34 -13.10
C THR A 34 -1.54 3.18 -14.37
N GLU A 35 -2.63 3.24 -15.11
CA GLU A 35 -2.83 4.13 -16.26
C GLU A 35 -4.26 4.68 -16.27
N GLY A 36 -4.55 5.62 -17.17
CA GLY A 36 -5.85 6.29 -17.20
C GLY A 36 -5.94 7.46 -16.21
N SER A 37 -7.14 8.02 -16.06
CA SER A 37 -7.40 9.19 -15.21
C SER A 37 -8.88 9.24 -14.81
N GLY A 38 -9.16 9.68 -13.59
CA GLY A 38 -10.53 9.79 -13.10
C GLY A 38 -11.23 8.42 -13.07
N PRO A 39 -12.47 8.30 -13.57
CA PRO A 39 -13.19 7.03 -13.63
C PRO A 39 -12.52 5.97 -14.52
N ASP A 40 -11.69 6.37 -15.48
CA ASP A 40 -11.03 5.47 -16.43
C ASP A 40 -9.66 4.95 -15.94
N VAL A 41 -9.36 5.12 -14.64
CA VAL A 41 -8.13 4.55 -14.06
C VAL A 41 -8.20 3.02 -14.12
N ARG A 42 -7.15 2.43 -14.68
CA ARG A 42 -6.92 0.99 -14.70
C ARG A 42 -5.62 0.68 -13.97
N TYR A 43 -5.56 -0.49 -13.35
CA TYR A 43 -4.35 -0.97 -12.70
C TYR A 43 -4.07 -2.43 -13.04
N THR A 44 -2.79 -2.78 -13.03
CA THR A 44 -2.31 -4.15 -13.19
C THR A 44 -1.37 -4.47 -12.05
N LEU A 45 -1.66 -5.54 -11.30
CA LEU A 45 -0.75 -6.07 -10.28
C LEU A 45 0.50 -6.66 -10.96
N GLN A 46 1.66 -6.13 -10.61
CA GLN A 46 2.94 -6.58 -11.16
C GLN A 46 3.61 -7.61 -10.24
N GLN A 47 3.56 -7.39 -8.92
CA GLN A 47 4.18 -8.25 -7.92
C GLN A 47 3.42 -8.11 -6.60
N GLN A 48 3.40 -9.19 -5.81
CA GLN A 48 2.98 -9.17 -4.43
C GLN A 48 4.02 -9.88 -3.55
N PHE A 49 4.12 -9.46 -2.29
CA PHE A 49 5.05 -10.04 -1.33
C PHE A 49 4.49 -9.90 0.09
N HIS A 50 4.69 -10.91 0.92
CA HIS A 50 4.37 -10.85 2.36
C HIS A 50 5.66 -10.97 3.15
N GLN A 51 5.91 -9.99 4.00
CA GLN A 51 7.01 -10.00 4.96
C GLN A 51 6.45 -10.28 6.35
N ALA A 52 6.65 -11.49 6.86
CA ALA A 52 6.29 -11.81 8.23
C ALA A 52 7.12 -10.97 9.22
N TYR A 53 6.48 -10.53 10.31
CA TYR A 53 7.19 -9.97 11.46
C TYR A 53 7.96 -11.05 12.19
N THR A 54 9.10 -10.68 12.77
CA THR A 54 9.79 -11.53 13.74
C THR A 54 8.98 -11.63 15.03
N ASP A 55 9.20 -12.68 15.82
CA ASP A 55 8.51 -12.86 17.10
C ASP A 55 8.73 -11.66 18.03
N LEU A 56 9.98 -11.15 18.09
CA LEU A 56 10.31 -9.94 18.86
C LEU A 56 9.50 -8.71 18.40
N GLN A 57 9.32 -8.52 17.09
CA GLN A 57 8.53 -7.41 16.56
C GLN A 57 7.04 -7.55 16.92
N LYS A 58 6.50 -8.77 16.83
CA LYS A 58 5.11 -9.05 17.23
C LYS A 58 4.90 -8.80 18.71
N GLU A 59 5.78 -9.30 19.56
CA GLU A 59 5.74 -9.08 21.00
C GLU A 59 5.79 -7.58 21.35
N THR A 60 6.69 -6.83 20.71
CA THR A 60 6.81 -5.38 20.90
C THR A 60 5.51 -4.65 20.52
N LEU A 61 4.92 -4.98 19.37
CA LEU A 61 3.68 -4.36 18.90
C LEU A 61 2.49 -4.70 19.81
N LEU A 62 2.36 -5.96 20.22
CA LEU A 62 1.28 -6.40 21.09
C LEU A 62 1.38 -5.79 22.49
N HIS A 63 2.59 -5.56 22.99
CA HIS A 63 2.80 -4.92 24.28
C HIS A 63 2.27 -3.47 24.33
N LEU A 64 2.26 -2.75 23.20
CA LEU A 64 1.68 -1.40 23.12
C LEU A 64 0.17 -1.37 23.33
N LEU A 65 -0.51 -2.52 23.20
CA LEU A 65 -1.94 -2.64 23.44
C LEU A 65 -2.28 -2.82 24.93
N GLU A 66 -1.27 -3.05 25.78
CA GLU A 66 -1.47 -3.22 27.22
C GLU A 66 -1.68 -1.86 27.91
N PRO A 67 -2.82 -1.64 28.62
CA PRO A 67 -3.08 -0.39 29.29
C PRO A 67 -2.03 -0.08 30.37
N GLY A 68 -1.51 1.14 30.39
CA GLY A 68 -0.58 1.62 31.42
C GLY A 68 0.88 1.21 31.22
N LYS A 69 1.25 0.70 30.03
CA LYS A 69 2.62 0.32 29.66
C LYS A 69 3.19 1.03 28.44
N ALA A 70 2.54 2.09 27.96
CA ALA A 70 3.20 3.05 27.08
C ALA A 70 4.10 3.93 27.95
N ASP A 71 5.39 3.98 27.63
CA ASP A 71 6.40 4.79 28.33
C ASP A 71 5.96 6.26 28.54
#